data_AF-A0A3D2FBV1-F1
#
_entry.id   AF-A0A3D2FBV1-F1
#
_cell.length_a   1.000
_cell.length_b   1.000
_cell.length_c   1.000
_cell.angle_alpha   90.00
_cell.angle_beta   90.00
_cell.angle_gamma   90.00
#
_symmetry.space_group_name_H-M   'P 1'
#
loop_
_entity.id
_entity.type
_entity.pdbx_description
1 polymer ?
#
loop_
_entity_poly.entity_id
_entity_poly.type
_entity_poly.pdbx_seq_one_letter_code
_entity_poly.pdbx_strand_id
1 'polypeptide(L)'
;LILSHRGLPRGAADKISAFLTLLWDAKLDVGSAVRSIKECIEQAKNDITIATNIVEARCLTGCKATFDTMITKVNREKTWTSKAFFMAKYEEQQLRHSKFNGTSYNLEPNVKENPGCLRDIQSIGWVAKKHFQEYDGYELVGHGYFTETEHQELLDCRRQLWRIRFALHLVAGRSENRLLFDYQADVAHKLGYNDDDKKAVERMMKSFFRVVRRVTELNTMLLQRFKFDILQQSVASGRMLNDDFSVSDGTISPRHENVFANPLAIFGFLTLLADNQDIQALDYECIRQVRNARRQFSDQYWVEYPECRAEFMGLMRRPEFFGFGWNVMHLHGILQAYLPQWDNIVGMMQFDLFHAYTVDEHTHRLIKNLHGYFNKESNAFPRCSNIVQNLDKPELIFIAGIFHDIAKGRGGDHSKLGA
;
A
#
# COMPACT_ATOMS: atom_id res chain seq x y z
N LEU A 1 -5.09 8.98 -28.03
CA LEU A 1 -4.88 8.08 -29.18
C LEU A 1 -5.93 8.37 -30.23
N ILE A 2 -5.52 8.76 -31.44
CA ILE A 2 -6.36 8.82 -32.63
C ILE A 2 -6.10 7.52 -33.40
N LEU A 3 -7.13 6.67 -33.45
CA LEU A 3 -7.03 5.31 -33.99
C LEU A 3 -7.64 5.24 -35.39
N SER A 4 -6.94 4.59 -36.30
CA SER A 4 -7.45 4.28 -37.63
C SER A 4 -7.33 2.79 -37.95
N HIS A 5 -8.19 2.28 -38.83
CA HIS A 5 -8.09 0.88 -39.24
C HIS A 5 -6.83 0.61 -40.07
N ARG A 6 -6.45 1.56 -40.93
CA ARG A 6 -5.26 1.56 -41.81
C ARG A 6 -4.58 2.93 -41.75
N GLY A 7 -3.48 3.12 -42.48
CA GLY A 7 -2.81 4.42 -42.61
C GLY A 7 -3.79 5.53 -43.01
N LEU A 8 -3.57 6.73 -42.48
CA LEU A 8 -4.45 7.87 -42.72
C LEU A 8 -4.32 8.41 -44.15
N PRO A 9 -5.42 8.92 -44.74
CA PRO A 9 -5.38 9.56 -46.06
C PRO A 9 -4.62 10.89 -46.01
N ARG A 10 -4.05 11.30 -47.16
CA ARG A 10 -3.13 12.44 -47.31
C ARG A 10 -3.68 13.83 -46.92
N GLY A 11 -4.96 13.97 -46.54
CA GLY A 11 -5.54 15.23 -46.02
C GLY A 11 -6.06 15.17 -44.58
N ALA A 12 -5.91 14.03 -43.90
CA ALA A 12 -6.32 13.89 -42.50
C ALA A 12 -5.26 14.45 -41.53
N ALA A 13 -3.99 14.48 -41.94
CA ALA A 13 -2.89 14.95 -41.11
C ALA A 13 -3.10 16.41 -40.66
N ASP A 14 -3.43 17.32 -41.59
CA ASP A 14 -3.62 18.74 -41.28
C ASP A 14 -4.79 18.97 -40.33
N LYS A 15 -5.91 18.24 -40.54
CA LYS A 15 -7.08 18.32 -39.66
C LYS A 15 -6.78 17.81 -38.25
N ILE A 16 -6.01 16.72 -38.14
CA ILE A 16 -5.58 16.18 -36.86
C ILE A 16 -4.62 17.13 -36.18
N SER A 17 -3.67 17.70 -36.91
CA SER A 17 -2.73 18.69 -36.39
C SER A 17 -3.48 19.89 -35.82
N ALA A 18 -4.40 20.48 -36.59
CA ALA A 18 -5.24 21.59 -36.14
C ALA A 18 -6.07 21.24 -34.90
N PHE A 19 -6.64 20.03 -34.83
CA PHE A 19 -7.35 19.56 -33.65
C PHE A 19 -6.45 19.44 -32.41
N LEU A 20 -5.23 18.89 -32.56
CA LEU A 20 -4.29 18.78 -31.46
C LEU A 20 -3.82 20.16 -30.98
N THR A 21 -3.55 21.09 -31.90
CA THR A 21 -3.24 22.49 -31.57
C THR A 21 -4.38 23.13 -30.77
N LEU A 22 -5.64 22.93 -31.18
CA LEU A 22 -6.79 23.44 -30.44
C LEU A 22 -6.86 22.91 -29.00
N LEU A 23 -6.53 21.63 -28.76
CA LEU A 23 -6.52 21.09 -27.40
C LEU A 23 -5.43 21.75 -26.53
N TRP A 24 -4.26 22.03 -27.12
CA TRP A 24 -3.19 22.74 -26.43
C TRP A 24 -3.50 24.21 -26.19
N ASP A 25 -4.15 24.89 -27.14
CA ASP A 25 -4.64 26.26 -26.98
C ASP A 25 -5.68 26.35 -25.85
N ALA A 26 -6.50 25.30 -25.69
CA ALA A 26 -7.41 25.13 -24.56
C ALA A 26 -6.70 24.74 -23.24
N LYS A 27 -5.36 24.72 -23.21
CA LYS A 27 -4.51 24.34 -22.08
C LYS A 27 -4.75 22.93 -21.54
N LEU A 28 -5.22 22.01 -22.40
CA LEU A 28 -5.36 20.61 -22.03
C LEU A 28 -4.00 19.90 -22.16
N ASP A 29 -3.56 19.28 -21.07
CA ASP A 29 -2.38 18.41 -21.06
C ASP A 29 -2.74 17.05 -21.66
N VAL A 30 -2.59 16.93 -22.99
CA VAL A 30 -2.94 15.72 -23.75
C VAL A 30 -1.71 15.11 -24.42
N GLY A 31 -1.40 13.87 -24.05
CA GLY A 31 -0.52 13.01 -24.83
C GLY A 31 -1.21 12.58 -26.14
N SER A 32 -0.66 12.97 -27.28
CA SER A 32 -1.22 12.62 -28.60
C SER A 32 -0.42 11.54 -29.30
N ALA A 33 -1.11 10.54 -29.85
CA ALA A 33 -0.54 9.55 -30.75
C ALA A 33 -1.58 9.25 -31.84
N VAL A 34 -1.12 9.19 -33.09
CA VAL A 34 -1.95 8.85 -34.26
C VAL A 34 -1.43 7.54 -34.80
N ARG A 35 -2.22 6.47 -34.71
CA ARG A 35 -1.76 5.11 -35.02
C ARG A 35 -2.86 4.29 -35.67
N SER A 36 -2.47 3.49 -36.64
CA SER A 36 -3.26 2.37 -37.14
C SER A 36 -3.29 1.23 -36.13
N ILE A 37 -4.23 0.29 -36.28
CA ILE A 37 -4.27 -0.94 -35.46
C ILE A 37 -2.93 -1.69 -35.50
N LYS A 38 -2.27 -1.75 -36.67
CA LYS A 38 -0.98 -2.45 -36.83
C LYS A 38 0.11 -1.79 -35.98
N GLU A 39 0.22 -0.47 -36.06
CA GLU A 39 1.20 0.30 -35.29
C GLU A 39 0.92 0.24 -33.78
N CYS A 40 -0.36 0.23 -33.35
CA CYS A 40 -0.71 0.03 -31.95
C CYS A 40 -0.18 -1.30 -31.40
N ILE A 41 -0.33 -2.39 -32.16
CA ILE A 41 0.16 -3.72 -31.75
C ILE A 41 1.69 -3.73 -31.68
N GLU A 42 2.36 -3.19 -32.70
CA GLU A 42 3.82 -3.15 -32.76
C GLU A 42 4.42 -2.33 -31.62
N GLN A 43 3.86 -1.15 -31.36
CA GLN A 43 4.31 -0.29 -30.27
C GLN A 43 4.00 -0.90 -28.90
N ALA A 44 2.82 -1.52 -28.72
CA ALA A 44 2.46 -2.18 -27.47
C ALA A 44 3.37 -3.36 -27.15
N LYS A 45 3.87 -4.11 -28.15
CA LYS A 45 4.84 -5.20 -27.93
C LYS A 45 6.16 -4.73 -27.33
N ASN A 46 6.60 -3.54 -27.72
CA ASN A 46 7.92 -3.03 -27.38
C ASN A 46 7.91 -2.14 -26.11
N ASP A 47 6.74 -1.70 -25.65
CA ASP A 47 6.61 -0.77 -24.53
C ASP A 47 5.40 -1.10 -23.64
N ILE A 48 5.69 -1.49 -22.39
CA ILE A 48 4.69 -1.81 -21.37
C ILE A 48 3.79 -0.60 -21.04
N THR A 49 4.29 0.63 -21.14
CA THR A 49 3.53 1.86 -20.92
C THR A 49 2.46 2.00 -22.00
N ILE A 50 2.81 1.74 -23.26
CA ILE A 50 1.87 1.79 -24.38
C ILE A 50 0.83 0.67 -24.24
N ALA A 51 1.26 -0.55 -23.89
CA ALA A 51 0.35 -1.65 -23.62
C ALA A 51 -0.64 -1.31 -22.49
N THR A 52 -0.14 -0.75 -21.38
CA THR A 52 -0.96 -0.31 -20.24
C THR A 52 -1.99 0.74 -20.65
N ASN A 53 -1.57 1.78 -21.37
CA ASN A 53 -2.46 2.85 -21.85
C ASN A 53 -3.58 2.30 -22.77
N ILE A 54 -3.30 1.25 -23.55
CA ILE A 54 -4.29 0.60 -24.41
C ILE A 54 -5.26 -0.26 -23.59
N VAL A 55 -4.76 -1.01 -22.59
CA VAL A 55 -5.59 -1.83 -21.68
C VAL A 55 -6.62 -0.98 -20.95
N GLU A 56 -6.31 0.27 -20.61
CA GLU A 56 -7.24 1.19 -19.97
C GLU A 56 -7.98 2.15 -20.93
N ALA A 57 -7.78 2.00 -22.24
CA ALA A 57 -8.37 2.91 -23.21
C ALA A 57 -9.91 2.80 -23.22
N ARG A 58 -10.56 3.94 -23.46
CA ARG A 58 -12.01 4.03 -23.67
C ARG A 58 -12.32 4.70 -25.00
N CYS A 59 -13.34 4.21 -25.69
CA CYS A 59 -13.85 4.86 -26.90
C CYS A 59 -14.65 6.11 -26.49
N LEU A 60 -14.13 7.31 -26.83
CA LEU A 60 -14.83 8.57 -26.59
C LEU A 60 -15.81 8.90 -27.71
N THR A 61 -15.38 8.68 -28.96
CA THR A 61 -16.17 8.91 -30.17
C THR A 61 -15.54 8.15 -31.36
N GLY A 62 -16.30 7.98 -32.44
CA GLY A 62 -15.85 7.34 -33.68
C GLY A 62 -16.28 5.88 -33.84
N CYS A 63 -15.52 5.12 -34.63
CA CYS A 63 -15.88 3.74 -35.01
C CYS A 63 -15.57 2.73 -33.88
N LYS A 64 -16.61 2.30 -33.17
CA LYS A 64 -16.52 1.32 -32.08
C LYS A 64 -15.91 -0.02 -32.52
N ALA A 65 -16.27 -0.53 -33.70
CA ALA A 65 -15.70 -1.77 -34.24
C ALA A 65 -14.17 -1.70 -34.45
N THR A 66 -13.65 -0.54 -34.87
CA THR A 66 -12.19 -0.33 -35.01
C THR A 66 -11.50 -0.35 -33.65
N PHE A 67 -12.11 0.30 -32.65
CA PHE A 67 -11.62 0.30 -31.28
C PHE A 67 -11.62 -1.11 -30.67
N ASP A 68 -12.73 -1.85 -30.77
CA ASP A 68 -12.84 -3.20 -30.23
C ASP A 68 -11.84 -4.14 -30.90
N THR A 69 -11.65 -4.02 -32.22
CA THR A 69 -10.63 -4.80 -32.95
C THR A 69 -9.22 -4.51 -32.43
N MET A 70 -8.90 -3.25 -32.11
CA MET A 70 -7.60 -2.86 -31.56
C MET A 70 -7.41 -3.45 -30.16
N ILE A 71 -8.41 -3.30 -29.29
CA ILE A 71 -8.41 -3.85 -27.93
C ILE A 71 -8.21 -5.37 -27.95
N THR A 72 -9.02 -6.10 -28.72
CA THR A 72 -8.89 -7.55 -28.87
C THR A 72 -7.50 -7.96 -29.36
N LYS A 73 -6.94 -7.27 -30.35
CA LYS A 73 -5.63 -7.65 -30.90
C LYS A 73 -4.46 -7.33 -29.97
N VAL A 74 -4.50 -6.21 -29.25
CA VAL A 74 -3.45 -5.85 -28.29
C VAL A 74 -3.52 -6.73 -27.05
N ASN A 75 -4.71 -7.13 -26.60
CA ASN A 75 -4.87 -7.98 -25.42
C ASN A 75 -4.53 -9.46 -25.65
N ARG A 76 -4.39 -9.92 -26.90
CA ARG A 76 -3.90 -11.27 -27.21
C ARG A 76 -2.51 -11.54 -26.62
N GLU A 77 -2.26 -12.80 -26.28
CA GLU A 77 -1.00 -13.29 -25.73
C GLU A 77 0.22 -13.01 -26.62
N LYS A 78 0.02 -12.92 -27.94
CA LYS A 78 1.08 -12.58 -28.91
C LYS A 78 1.68 -11.19 -28.71
N THR A 79 1.01 -10.30 -27.98
CA THR A 79 1.54 -8.97 -27.64
C THR A 79 2.23 -9.03 -26.28
N TRP A 80 1.47 -9.43 -25.26
CA TRP A 80 1.95 -9.67 -23.91
C TRP A 80 1.16 -10.84 -23.33
N THR A 81 1.84 -11.85 -22.81
CA THR A 81 1.19 -12.87 -21.98
C THR A 81 0.79 -12.26 -20.64
N SER A 82 -0.18 -12.85 -19.94
CA SER A 82 -0.55 -12.36 -18.61
C SER A 82 0.64 -12.38 -17.64
N LYS A 83 1.46 -13.43 -17.72
CA LYS A 83 2.70 -13.57 -16.93
C LYS A 83 3.71 -12.49 -17.23
N ALA A 84 4.03 -12.24 -18.51
CA ALA A 84 5.00 -11.22 -18.89
C ALA A 84 4.53 -9.81 -18.49
N PHE A 85 3.23 -9.51 -18.66
CA PHE A 85 2.67 -8.22 -18.26
C PHE A 85 2.71 -8.04 -16.74
N PHE A 86 2.31 -9.06 -15.98
CA PHE A 86 2.37 -9.02 -14.52
C PHE A 86 3.80 -8.77 -14.02
N MET A 87 4.78 -9.52 -14.50
CA MET A 87 6.18 -9.36 -14.08
C MET A 87 6.69 -7.94 -14.39
N ALA A 88 6.43 -7.43 -15.60
CA ALA A 88 6.83 -6.08 -15.98
C ALA A 88 6.18 -5.00 -15.09
N LYS A 89 4.89 -5.12 -14.76
CA LYS A 89 4.20 -4.17 -13.86
C LYS A 89 4.65 -4.31 -12.42
N TYR A 90 4.94 -5.52 -11.97
CA TYR A 90 5.50 -5.76 -10.65
C TYR A 90 6.87 -5.09 -10.49
N GLU A 91 7.78 -5.29 -11.46
CA GLU A 91 9.09 -4.63 -11.49
C GLU A 91 8.98 -3.09 -11.57
N GLU A 92 8.08 -2.56 -12.41
CA GLU A 92 7.81 -1.11 -12.48
C GLU A 92 7.41 -0.55 -11.12
N GLN A 93 6.55 -1.27 -10.38
CA GLN A 93 6.15 -0.87 -9.04
C GLN A 93 7.32 -0.92 -8.05
N GLN A 94 8.12 -1.99 -8.04
CA GLN A 94 9.29 -2.10 -7.14
C GLN A 94 10.28 -0.95 -7.38
N LEU A 95 10.59 -0.65 -8.65
CA LEU A 95 11.46 0.46 -9.04
C LEU A 95 10.87 1.83 -8.66
N ARG A 96 9.56 1.99 -8.73
CA ARG A 96 8.89 3.22 -8.27
C ARG A 96 8.96 3.36 -6.76
N HIS A 97 8.68 2.29 -6.01
CA HIS A 97 8.72 2.29 -4.55
C HIS A 97 10.14 2.56 -4.02
N SER A 98 11.18 2.02 -4.67
CA SER A 98 12.57 2.23 -4.27
C SER A 98 13.04 3.69 -4.38
N LYS A 99 12.50 4.46 -5.34
CA LYS A 99 12.78 5.92 -5.48
C LYS A 99 12.32 6.74 -4.28
N PHE A 100 11.43 6.22 -3.44
CA PHE A 100 10.94 6.87 -2.23
C PHE A 100 11.57 6.31 -0.94
N ASN A 101 12.77 5.70 -1.05
CA ASN A 101 13.47 5.02 0.05
C ASN A 101 12.61 3.98 0.79
N GLY A 102 11.61 3.42 0.13
CA GLY A 102 10.68 2.46 0.72
C GLY A 102 9.71 3.06 1.77
N THR A 103 9.65 4.39 1.92
CA THR A 103 8.80 5.04 2.94
C THR A 103 7.72 5.90 2.29
N SER A 104 6.45 5.52 2.48
CA SER A 104 5.33 6.37 2.07
C SER A 104 5.20 7.65 2.92
N TYR A 105 5.83 7.67 4.09
CA TYR A 105 5.65 8.65 5.16
C TYR A 105 6.52 9.91 5.04
N ASN A 106 6.77 10.40 3.82
CA ASN A 106 7.42 11.69 3.60
C ASN A 106 6.46 12.84 3.98
N LEU A 107 6.98 13.92 4.57
CA LEU A 107 6.20 15.10 4.91
C LEU A 107 5.57 15.80 3.70
N GLU A 108 6.13 15.62 2.52
CA GLU A 108 5.57 16.13 1.26
C GLU A 108 5.27 14.99 0.29
N PRO A 109 4.26 14.15 0.57
CA PRO A 109 4.04 12.92 -0.17
C PRO A 109 3.47 13.19 -1.56
N ASN A 110 3.76 12.27 -2.50
CA ASN A 110 3.12 12.27 -3.80
C ASN A 110 1.83 11.41 -3.76
N VAL A 111 0.67 12.05 -3.91
CA VAL A 111 -0.66 11.38 -3.83
C VAL A 111 -0.92 10.40 -4.97
N LYS A 112 -0.02 10.33 -5.96
CA LYS A 112 -0.11 9.44 -7.10
C LYS A 112 0.94 8.33 -7.06
N GLU A 113 2.22 8.69 -6.90
CA GLU A 113 3.35 7.79 -7.15
C GLU A 113 3.96 7.15 -5.89
N ASN A 114 3.75 7.69 -4.68
CA ASN A 114 4.25 7.05 -3.44
C ASN A 114 3.64 5.64 -3.26
N PRO A 115 4.29 4.72 -2.50
CA PRO A 115 3.69 3.44 -2.15
C PRO A 115 2.37 3.63 -1.40
N GLY A 116 1.34 2.85 -1.75
CA GLY A 116 -0.02 2.98 -1.20
C GLY A 116 -0.86 4.13 -1.78
N CYS A 117 -0.41 4.78 -2.86
CA CYS A 117 -1.16 5.85 -3.52
C CYS A 117 -1.86 5.39 -4.81
N LEU A 118 -2.39 6.33 -5.60
CA LEU A 118 -3.26 6.03 -6.76
C LEU A 118 -2.63 5.04 -7.76
N ARG A 119 -1.31 5.11 -7.96
CA ARG A 119 -0.63 4.21 -8.90
C ARG A 119 -0.69 2.75 -8.47
N ASP A 120 -0.65 2.46 -7.17
CA ASP A 120 -0.79 1.08 -6.66
C ASP A 120 -2.19 0.53 -6.98
N ILE A 121 -3.24 1.33 -6.75
CA ILE A 121 -4.62 0.97 -7.12
C ILE A 121 -4.76 0.74 -8.63
N GLN A 122 -4.13 1.59 -9.44
CA GLN A 122 -4.13 1.45 -10.90
C GLN A 122 -3.40 0.19 -11.36
N SER A 123 -2.24 -0.14 -10.75
CA SER A 123 -1.48 -1.35 -11.06
C SER A 123 -2.30 -2.62 -10.86
N ILE A 124 -3.02 -2.73 -9.73
CA ILE A 124 -3.93 -3.84 -9.47
C ILE A 124 -4.97 -3.94 -10.59
N GLY A 125 -5.61 -2.82 -10.94
CA GLY A 125 -6.61 -2.77 -12.01
C GLY A 125 -6.05 -3.17 -13.38
N TRP A 126 -4.86 -2.70 -13.74
CA TRP A 126 -4.25 -3.03 -15.03
C TRP A 126 -3.86 -4.50 -15.15
N VAL A 127 -3.28 -5.08 -14.10
CA VAL A 127 -2.97 -6.52 -14.05
C VAL A 127 -4.25 -7.33 -14.17
N ALA A 128 -5.28 -6.96 -13.42
CA ALA A 128 -6.57 -7.63 -13.45
C ALA A 128 -7.22 -7.59 -14.85
N LYS A 129 -7.31 -6.41 -15.46
CA LYS A 129 -7.85 -6.23 -16.83
C LYS A 129 -7.09 -7.05 -17.85
N LYS A 130 -5.76 -7.12 -17.72
CA LYS A 130 -4.93 -7.90 -18.64
C LYS A 130 -5.12 -9.41 -18.46
N HIS A 131 -5.23 -9.87 -17.21
CA HIS A 131 -5.36 -11.29 -16.89
C HIS A 131 -6.73 -11.84 -17.24
N PHE A 132 -7.80 -11.18 -16.78
CA PHE A 132 -9.19 -11.64 -16.96
C PHE A 132 -9.83 -11.18 -18.28
N GLN A 133 -9.18 -10.26 -19.01
CA GLN A 133 -9.70 -9.65 -20.24
C GLN A 133 -11.01 -8.86 -20.07
N GLU A 134 -11.29 -8.44 -18.83
CA GLU A 134 -12.49 -7.69 -18.47
C GLU A 134 -12.21 -6.20 -18.34
N TYR A 135 -13.24 -5.39 -18.60
CA TYR A 135 -13.11 -3.94 -18.69
C TYR A 135 -13.83 -3.20 -17.56
N ASP A 136 -14.75 -3.87 -16.85
CA ASP A 136 -15.40 -3.37 -15.65
C ASP A 136 -14.71 -3.91 -14.39
N GLY A 137 -14.43 -3.02 -13.43
CA GLY A 137 -13.73 -3.40 -12.20
C GLY A 137 -14.56 -4.29 -11.26
N TYR A 138 -15.89 -4.28 -11.40
CA TYR A 138 -16.79 -5.07 -10.57
C TYR A 138 -16.78 -6.57 -10.93
N GLU A 139 -16.56 -6.91 -12.20
CA GLU A 139 -16.54 -8.30 -12.68
C GLU A 139 -15.39 -9.13 -12.06
N LEU A 140 -14.34 -8.45 -11.60
CA LEU A 140 -13.23 -9.04 -10.83
C LEU A 140 -13.66 -9.62 -9.47
N VAL A 141 -14.76 -9.15 -8.88
CA VAL A 141 -15.39 -9.82 -7.72
C VAL A 141 -15.93 -11.18 -8.15
N GLY A 142 -16.54 -11.25 -9.34
CA GLY A 142 -17.11 -12.48 -9.91
C GLY A 142 -16.05 -13.56 -10.19
N HIS A 143 -14.82 -13.17 -10.53
CA HIS A 143 -13.66 -14.08 -10.62
C HIS A 143 -13.08 -14.48 -9.27
N GLY A 144 -13.70 -14.03 -8.18
CA GLY A 144 -13.26 -14.29 -6.81
C GLY A 144 -11.95 -13.63 -6.43
N TYR A 145 -11.39 -12.72 -7.26
CA TYR A 145 -10.06 -12.13 -7.09
C TYR A 145 -9.96 -11.18 -5.89
N PHE A 146 -11.04 -10.46 -5.60
CA PHE A 146 -11.25 -9.80 -4.32
C PHE A 146 -12.68 -9.99 -3.87
N THR A 147 -12.91 -9.91 -2.56
CA THR A 147 -14.26 -9.88 -1.99
C THR A 147 -14.94 -8.55 -2.30
N GLU A 148 -16.27 -8.51 -2.22
CA GLU A 148 -17.02 -7.25 -2.37
C GLU A 148 -16.55 -6.17 -1.37
N THR A 149 -16.24 -6.58 -0.14
CA THR A 149 -15.71 -5.68 0.90
C THR A 149 -14.33 -5.14 0.55
N GLU A 150 -13.43 -5.96 0.00
CA GLU A 150 -12.10 -5.53 -0.48
C GLU A 150 -12.23 -4.56 -1.67
N HIS A 151 -13.17 -4.83 -2.60
CA HIS A 151 -13.46 -3.93 -3.71
C HIS A 151 -13.95 -2.56 -3.23
N GLN A 152 -14.95 -2.56 -2.34
CA GLN A 152 -15.54 -1.34 -1.82
C GLN A 152 -14.50 -0.49 -1.07
N GLU A 153 -13.62 -1.11 -0.30
CA GLU A 153 -12.53 -0.41 0.37
C GLU A 153 -11.52 0.21 -0.62
N LEU A 154 -11.17 -0.48 -1.70
CA LEU A 154 -10.33 0.10 -2.77
C LEU A 154 -11.00 1.32 -3.40
N LEU A 155 -12.31 1.26 -3.66
CA LEU A 155 -13.09 2.38 -4.20
C LEU A 155 -13.09 3.58 -3.24
N ASP A 156 -13.27 3.34 -1.95
CA ASP A 156 -13.29 4.38 -0.93
C ASP A 156 -11.90 5.02 -0.76
N CYS A 157 -10.83 4.21 -0.74
CA CYS A 157 -9.46 4.71 -0.72
C CYS A 157 -9.16 5.56 -1.96
N ARG A 158 -9.53 5.09 -3.15
CA ARG A 158 -9.38 5.84 -4.41
C ARG A 158 -10.13 7.17 -4.35
N ARG A 159 -11.36 7.19 -3.84
CA ARG A 159 -12.18 8.40 -3.71
C ARG A 159 -11.51 9.43 -2.80
N GLN A 160 -10.95 8.99 -1.67
CA GLN A 160 -10.24 9.89 -0.74
C GLN A 160 -8.98 10.47 -1.38
N LEU A 161 -8.15 9.66 -2.04
CA LEU A 161 -6.96 10.14 -2.75
C LEU A 161 -7.32 11.10 -3.89
N TRP A 162 -8.40 10.83 -4.64
CA TRP A 162 -8.89 11.74 -5.68
C TRP A 162 -9.37 13.08 -5.11
N ARG A 163 -10.09 13.09 -3.98
CA ARG A 163 -10.52 14.34 -3.33
C ARG A 163 -9.31 15.21 -2.98
N ILE A 164 -8.28 14.62 -2.36
CA ILE A 164 -7.05 15.32 -2.00
C ILE A 164 -6.34 15.85 -3.25
N ARG A 165 -6.16 15.00 -4.27
CA ARG A 165 -5.51 15.40 -5.53
C ARG A 165 -6.27 16.51 -6.26
N PHE A 166 -7.60 16.46 -6.25
CA PHE A 166 -8.43 17.49 -6.86
C PHE A 166 -8.29 18.83 -6.13
N ALA A 167 -8.35 18.82 -4.79
CA ALA A 167 -8.11 20.02 -4.00
C ALA A 167 -6.70 20.59 -4.24
N LEU A 168 -5.68 19.74 -4.31
CA LEU A 168 -4.30 20.12 -4.66
C LEU A 168 -4.21 20.80 -6.04
N HIS A 169 -4.86 20.25 -7.07
CA HIS A 169 -4.87 20.88 -8.39
C HIS A 169 -5.56 22.25 -8.38
N LEU A 170 -6.63 22.41 -7.60
CA LEU A 170 -7.33 23.69 -7.47
C LEU A 170 -6.48 24.75 -6.75
N VAL A 171 -5.73 24.35 -5.73
CA VAL A 171 -4.82 25.25 -5.00
C VAL A 171 -3.59 25.60 -5.85
N ALA A 172 -2.96 24.60 -6.47
CA ALA A 172 -1.75 24.80 -7.27
C ALA A 172 -2.01 25.47 -8.63
N GLY A 173 -3.26 25.46 -9.12
CA GLY A 173 -3.64 25.99 -10.44
C GLY A 173 -3.06 25.22 -11.63
N ARG A 174 -2.48 24.04 -11.39
CA ARG A 174 -1.83 23.19 -12.41
C ARG A 174 -1.88 21.72 -12.02
N SER A 175 -1.42 20.85 -12.92
CA SER A 175 -1.16 19.44 -12.59
C SER A 175 -0.03 19.37 -11.56
N GLU A 176 -0.37 18.98 -10.33
CA GLU A 176 0.55 18.80 -9.22
C GLU A 176 0.13 17.54 -8.46
N ASN A 177 1.09 16.70 -8.11
CA ASN A 177 0.82 15.44 -7.41
C ASN A 177 1.52 15.38 -6.05
N ARG A 178 2.42 16.34 -5.73
CA ARG A 178 3.09 16.41 -4.45
C ARG A 178 2.39 17.42 -3.54
N LEU A 179 2.03 16.98 -2.32
CA LEU A 179 1.53 17.85 -1.26
C LEU A 179 2.71 18.60 -0.63
N LEU A 180 3.24 19.60 -1.34
CA LEU A 180 4.28 20.49 -0.80
C LEU A 180 3.74 21.28 0.39
N PHE A 181 4.61 21.64 1.34
CA PHE A 181 4.23 22.41 2.53
C PHE A 181 3.39 23.65 2.20
N ASP A 182 3.81 24.39 1.18
CA ASP A 182 3.15 25.61 0.71
C ASP A 182 1.68 25.40 0.31
N TYR A 183 1.29 24.18 -0.07
CA TYR A 183 -0.09 23.86 -0.46
C TYR A 183 -0.91 23.20 0.65
N GLN A 184 -0.27 22.64 1.69
CA GLN A 184 -0.96 21.74 2.62
C GLN A 184 -2.09 22.41 3.38
N ALA A 185 -1.88 23.63 3.89
CA ALA A 185 -2.90 24.37 4.64
C ALA A 185 -4.13 24.68 3.77
N ASP A 186 -3.93 25.27 2.60
CA ASP A 186 -5.00 25.61 1.66
C ASP A 186 -5.77 24.38 1.18
N VAL A 187 -5.05 23.27 0.92
CA VAL A 187 -5.67 22.00 0.55
C VAL A 187 -6.51 21.44 1.70
N ALA A 188 -6.01 21.51 2.94
CA ALA A 188 -6.75 21.06 4.12
C ALA A 188 -8.05 21.88 4.30
N HIS A 189 -7.97 23.21 4.24
CA HIS A 189 -9.16 24.08 4.31
C HIS A 189 -10.16 23.79 3.20
N LYS A 190 -9.68 23.61 1.95
CA LYS A 190 -10.53 23.29 0.80
C LYS A 190 -11.21 21.92 0.92
N LEU A 191 -10.62 20.99 1.68
CA LEU A 191 -11.22 19.69 2.00
C LEU A 191 -12.19 19.73 3.20
N GLY A 192 -12.31 20.87 3.88
CA GLY A 192 -13.21 21.10 5.02
C GLY A 192 -12.58 20.88 6.40
N TYR A 193 -11.25 20.83 6.49
CA TYR A 193 -10.55 20.81 7.78
C TYR A 193 -10.44 22.24 8.33
N ASN A 194 -11.50 22.73 8.99
CA ASN A 194 -11.64 24.13 9.41
C ASN A 194 -10.96 24.47 10.77
N ASP A 195 -9.82 23.86 11.05
CA ASP A 195 -9.02 24.15 12.25
C ASP A 195 -7.93 25.20 11.94
N ASP A 196 -7.15 25.63 12.93
CA ASP A 196 -5.91 26.37 12.69
C ASP A 196 -5.01 25.60 11.69
N ASP A 197 -4.28 26.29 10.81
CA ASP A 197 -3.51 25.69 9.70
C ASP A 197 -2.75 24.43 10.09
N LYS A 198 -1.98 24.49 11.18
CA LYS A 198 -1.21 23.35 11.70
C LYS A 198 -2.11 22.14 11.98
N LYS A 199 -3.19 22.33 12.72
CA LYS A 199 -4.11 21.23 13.09
C LYS A 199 -4.87 20.72 11.87
N ALA A 200 -5.28 21.62 10.97
CA ALA A 200 -5.97 21.26 9.73
C ALA A 200 -5.09 20.34 8.87
N VAL A 201 -3.81 20.70 8.70
CA VAL A 201 -2.82 19.88 7.98
C VAL A 201 -2.59 18.55 8.68
N GLU A 202 -2.33 18.54 9.99
CA GLU A 202 -2.08 17.31 10.74
C GLU A 202 -3.26 16.33 10.65
N ARG A 203 -4.51 16.82 10.71
CA ARG A 203 -5.72 15.99 10.54
C ARG A 203 -5.89 15.47 9.12
N MET A 204 -5.68 16.32 8.11
CA MET A 204 -5.71 15.90 6.70
C MET A 204 -4.67 14.83 6.43
N MET A 205 -3.43 15.06 6.85
CA MET A 205 -2.30 14.15 6.65
C MET A 205 -2.49 12.84 7.41
N LYS A 206 -3.06 12.88 8.62
CA LYS A 206 -3.46 11.66 9.35
C LYS A 206 -4.49 10.84 8.58
N SER A 207 -5.51 11.47 8.00
CA SER A 207 -6.46 10.77 7.13
C SER A 207 -5.77 10.20 5.89
N PHE A 208 -4.86 10.95 5.26
CA PHE A 208 -4.11 10.52 4.09
C PHE A 208 -3.25 9.28 4.37
N PHE A 209 -2.44 9.29 5.43
CA PHE A 209 -1.57 8.17 5.76
C PHE A 209 -2.33 6.90 6.17
N ARG A 210 -3.50 7.05 6.81
CA ARG A 210 -4.41 5.92 7.07
C ARG A 210 -4.98 5.32 5.77
N VAL A 211 -5.25 6.12 4.75
CA VAL A 211 -5.61 5.62 3.41
C VAL A 211 -4.44 4.89 2.77
N VAL A 212 -3.25 5.51 2.77
CA VAL A 212 -2.03 4.94 2.20
C VAL A 212 -1.75 3.55 2.78
N ARG A 213 -1.83 3.40 4.11
CA ARG A 213 -1.62 2.10 4.76
C ARG A 213 -2.62 1.03 4.33
N ARG A 214 -3.91 1.37 4.23
CA ARG A 214 -4.95 0.44 3.74
C ARG A 214 -4.68 -0.01 2.30
N VAL A 215 -4.31 0.92 1.42
CA VAL A 215 -3.96 0.62 0.03
C VAL A 215 -2.70 -0.23 -0.04
N THR A 216 -1.66 0.07 0.74
CA THR A 216 -0.43 -0.73 0.79
C THR A 216 -0.73 -2.17 1.19
N GLU A 217 -1.52 -2.39 2.24
CA GLU A 217 -1.85 -3.74 2.71
C GLU A 217 -2.67 -4.52 1.66
N LEU A 218 -3.67 -3.88 1.05
CA LEU A 218 -4.45 -4.46 -0.06
C LEU A 218 -3.57 -4.78 -1.27
N ASN A 219 -2.71 -3.86 -1.68
CA ASN A 219 -1.84 -4.02 -2.85
C ASN A 219 -0.85 -5.18 -2.66
N THR A 220 -0.24 -5.29 -1.48
CA THR A 220 0.65 -6.41 -1.15
C THR A 220 -0.08 -7.75 -1.25
N MET A 221 -1.23 -7.88 -0.59
CA MET A 221 -2.04 -9.09 -0.60
C MET A 221 -2.49 -9.48 -2.01
N LEU A 222 -3.03 -8.52 -2.75
CA LEU A 222 -3.59 -8.73 -4.09
C LEU A 222 -2.50 -9.06 -5.13
N LEU A 223 -1.34 -8.42 -5.08
CA LEU A 223 -0.21 -8.76 -5.97
C LEU A 223 0.40 -10.13 -5.64
N GLN A 224 0.48 -10.51 -4.36
CA GLN A 224 0.88 -11.87 -3.99
C GLN A 224 -0.10 -12.92 -4.54
N ARG A 225 -1.41 -12.67 -4.42
CA ARG A 225 -2.42 -13.53 -5.03
C ARG A 225 -2.26 -13.64 -6.55
N PHE A 226 -2.04 -12.52 -7.25
CA PHE A 226 -1.76 -12.57 -8.69
C PHE A 226 -0.51 -13.37 -9.01
N LYS A 227 0.54 -13.21 -8.22
CA LYS A 227 1.78 -13.99 -8.38
C LYS A 227 1.49 -15.48 -8.28
N PHE A 228 0.70 -15.90 -7.28
CA PHE A 228 0.29 -17.29 -7.09
C PHE A 228 -0.52 -17.81 -8.29
N ASP A 229 -1.60 -17.12 -8.66
CA ASP A 229 -2.52 -17.53 -9.73
C ASP A 229 -1.85 -17.54 -11.12
N ILE A 230 -1.09 -16.48 -11.45
CA ILE A 230 -0.49 -16.29 -12.78
C ILE A 230 0.78 -17.14 -12.96
N LEU A 231 1.58 -17.33 -11.91
CA LEU A 231 2.80 -18.11 -12.01
C LEU A 231 2.58 -19.61 -11.80
N GLN A 232 1.36 -20.03 -11.47
CA GLN A 232 1.03 -21.43 -11.15
C GLN A 232 2.05 -22.00 -10.15
N GLN A 233 2.44 -21.21 -9.15
CA GLN A 233 3.31 -21.72 -8.11
C GLN A 233 2.53 -22.83 -7.41
N SER A 234 2.91 -24.08 -7.67
CA SER A 234 2.42 -25.21 -6.89
C SER A 234 2.70 -24.87 -5.43
N VAL A 235 1.71 -25.03 -4.56
CA VAL A 235 1.92 -24.98 -3.12
C VAL A 235 3.00 -26.02 -2.82
N ALA A 236 4.26 -25.58 -2.74
CA ALA A 236 5.33 -26.44 -2.30
C ALA A 236 4.90 -26.95 -0.94
N SER A 237 4.91 -28.28 -0.73
CA SER A 237 4.41 -28.88 0.50
C SER A 237 5.18 -28.27 1.66
N GLY A 238 4.56 -27.29 2.33
CA GLY A 238 5.22 -26.53 3.38
C GLY A 238 5.47 -27.42 4.59
N ARG A 239 6.48 -27.06 5.39
CA ARG A 239 6.68 -27.63 6.71
C ARG A 239 5.48 -27.24 7.57
N MET A 240 4.75 -28.23 8.10
CA MET A 240 3.66 -27.99 9.04
C MET A 240 4.25 -27.46 10.36
N LEU A 241 3.76 -26.30 10.82
CA LEU A 241 4.17 -25.73 12.10
C LEU A 241 3.24 -26.22 13.21
N ASN A 242 1.93 -26.18 12.96
CA ASN A 242 0.88 -26.68 13.84
C ASN A 242 -0.40 -26.97 13.02
N ASP A 243 -1.52 -27.17 13.70
CA ASP A 243 -2.82 -27.43 13.06
C ASP A 243 -3.29 -26.24 12.20
N ASP A 244 -3.00 -25.01 12.64
CA ASP A 244 -3.45 -23.77 11.99
C ASP A 244 -2.54 -23.27 10.86
N PHE A 245 -1.22 -23.54 10.92
CA PHE A 245 -0.21 -22.90 10.06
C PHE A 245 0.81 -23.86 9.46
N SER A 246 1.27 -23.50 8.26
CA SER A 246 2.40 -24.12 7.56
C SER A 246 3.33 -23.06 7.01
N VAL A 247 4.61 -23.41 6.80
CA VAL A 247 5.61 -22.50 6.21
C VAL A 247 6.21 -23.10 4.95
N SER A 248 6.38 -22.28 3.92
CA SER A 248 7.05 -22.64 2.67
C SER A 248 7.90 -21.46 2.21
N ASP A 249 9.18 -21.70 1.90
CA ASP A 249 10.14 -20.66 1.49
C ASP A 249 10.14 -19.41 2.40
N GLY A 250 10.09 -19.61 3.72
CA GLY A 250 10.04 -18.53 4.73
C GLY A 250 8.70 -17.76 4.76
N THR A 251 7.68 -18.22 4.05
CA THR A 251 6.34 -17.62 4.01
C THR A 251 5.36 -18.48 4.80
N ILE A 252 4.68 -17.89 5.78
CA ILE A 252 3.65 -18.59 6.58
C ILE A 252 2.26 -18.45 5.95
N SER A 253 1.54 -19.57 5.89
CA SER A 253 0.17 -19.66 5.36
C SER A 253 -0.76 -20.34 6.36
N PRO A 254 -2.01 -19.86 6.50
CA PRO A 254 -3.04 -20.58 7.25
C PRO A 254 -3.42 -21.88 6.52
N ARG A 255 -3.78 -22.92 7.26
CA ARG A 255 -4.14 -24.24 6.73
C ARG A 255 -5.64 -24.42 6.52
N HIS A 256 -6.45 -23.57 7.14
CA HIS A 256 -7.90 -23.55 6.97
C HIS A 256 -8.44 -22.12 7.09
N GLU A 257 -9.72 -21.97 6.79
CA GLU A 257 -10.42 -20.72 7.02
C GLU A 257 -10.54 -20.46 8.53
N ASN A 258 -10.55 -19.18 8.91
CA ASN A 258 -10.80 -18.71 10.27
C ASN A 258 -9.79 -19.16 11.34
N VAL A 259 -8.50 -19.27 11.03
CA VAL A 259 -7.46 -19.53 12.06
C VAL A 259 -7.41 -18.42 13.12
N PHE A 260 -7.86 -17.21 12.77
CA PHE A 260 -7.96 -16.06 13.66
C PHE A 260 -9.38 -15.88 14.21
N ALA A 261 -9.92 -16.91 14.86
CA ALA A 261 -11.29 -16.92 15.39
C ALA A 261 -11.57 -15.95 16.56
N ASN A 262 -10.52 -15.36 17.15
CA ASN A 262 -10.61 -14.35 18.21
C ASN A 262 -9.29 -13.55 18.29
N PRO A 263 -9.24 -12.42 19.02
CA PRO A 263 -8.02 -11.64 19.20
C PRO A 263 -6.85 -12.42 19.80
N LEU A 264 -7.10 -13.37 20.70
CA LEU A 264 -6.04 -14.17 21.35
C LEU A 264 -5.30 -15.04 20.33
N ALA A 265 -5.99 -15.58 19.32
CA ALA A 265 -5.37 -16.36 18.24
C ALA A 265 -4.34 -15.54 17.44
N ILE A 266 -4.57 -14.22 17.27
CA ILE A 266 -3.59 -13.32 16.63
C ILE A 266 -2.31 -13.23 17.48
N PHE A 267 -2.44 -13.14 18.81
CA PHE A 267 -1.28 -13.11 19.71
C PHE A 267 -0.53 -14.43 19.71
N GLY A 268 -1.23 -15.57 19.74
CA GLY A 268 -0.61 -16.89 19.59
C GLY A 268 0.18 -17.03 18.28
N PHE A 269 -0.36 -16.47 17.18
CA PHE A 269 0.35 -16.38 15.91
C PHE A 269 1.58 -15.48 15.95
N LEU A 270 1.52 -14.31 16.62
CA LEU A 270 2.71 -13.46 16.80
C LEU A 270 3.79 -14.17 17.63
N THR A 271 3.39 -14.96 18.63
CA THR A 271 4.32 -15.82 19.39
C THR A 271 4.95 -16.88 18.50
N LEU A 272 4.15 -17.52 17.64
CA LEU A 272 4.63 -18.49 16.66
C LEU A 272 5.69 -17.87 15.71
N LEU A 273 5.48 -16.62 15.26
CA LEU A 273 6.46 -15.88 14.47
C LEU A 273 7.74 -15.58 15.24
N ALA A 274 7.63 -15.21 16.52
CA ALA A 274 8.79 -14.95 17.37
C ALA A 274 9.66 -16.22 17.53
N ASP A 275 9.00 -17.38 17.64
CA ASP A 275 9.65 -18.69 17.86
C ASP A 275 10.25 -19.31 16.59
N ASN A 276 9.89 -18.80 15.41
CA ASN A 276 10.36 -19.31 14.12
C ASN A 276 10.97 -18.17 13.28
N GLN A 277 12.21 -17.81 13.59
CA GLN A 277 12.96 -16.73 12.92
C GLN A 277 13.25 -16.99 11.44
N ASP A 278 13.05 -18.20 10.92
CA ASP A 278 13.12 -18.51 9.49
C ASP A 278 11.92 -17.94 8.70
N ILE A 279 10.85 -17.54 9.38
CA ILE A 279 9.67 -16.93 8.77
C ILE A 279 9.92 -15.44 8.55
N GLN A 280 9.79 -15.00 7.30
CA GLN A 280 10.10 -13.63 6.86
C GLN A 280 8.98 -12.98 6.03
N ALA A 281 7.92 -13.73 5.71
CA ALA A 281 6.79 -13.22 4.95
C ALA A 281 5.46 -13.85 5.39
N LEU A 282 4.37 -13.10 5.18
CA LEU A 282 3.01 -13.59 5.29
C LEU A 282 2.48 -13.86 3.88
N ASP A 283 1.81 -14.99 3.71
CA ASP A 283 1.04 -15.28 2.51
C ASP A 283 -0.22 -14.39 2.41
N TYR A 284 -0.77 -14.27 1.19
CA TYR A 284 -1.92 -13.41 0.93
C TYR A 284 -3.13 -13.81 1.77
N GLU A 285 -3.35 -15.11 1.98
CA GLU A 285 -4.50 -15.58 2.76
C GLU A 285 -4.28 -15.32 4.25
N CYS A 286 -3.04 -15.39 4.74
CA CYS A 286 -2.70 -14.96 6.09
C CYS A 286 -3.04 -13.48 6.30
N ILE A 287 -2.58 -12.60 5.38
CA ILE A 287 -2.87 -11.16 5.43
C ILE A 287 -4.38 -10.91 5.40
N ARG A 288 -5.12 -11.61 4.53
CA ARG A 288 -6.58 -11.52 4.44
C ARG A 288 -7.25 -11.88 5.76
N GLN A 289 -6.91 -13.03 6.34
CA GLN A 289 -7.54 -13.47 7.58
C GLN A 289 -7.21 -12.55 8.76
N VAL A 290 -5.97 -12.02 8.87
CA VAL A 290 -5.63 -10.99 9.86
C VAL A 290 -6.50 -9.74 9.66
N ARG A 291 -6.66 -9.26 8.42
CA ARG A 291 -7.52 -8.10 8.11
C ARG A 291 -8.98 -8.34 8.50
N ASN A 292 -9.51 -9.52 8.22
CA ASN A 292 -10.88 -9.89 8.54
C ASN A 292 -11.09 -9.98 10.05
N ALA A 293 -10.16 -10.59 10.80
CA ALA A 293 -10.21 -10.64 12.25
C ALA A 293 -10.23 -9.23 12.87
N ARG A 294 -9.40 -8.30 12.38
CA ARG A 294 -9.42 -6.90 12.85
C ARG A 294 -10.75 -6.20 12.63
N ARG A 295 -11.44 -6.49 11.53
CA ARG A 295 -12.79 -5.94 11.27
C ARG A 295 -13.84 -6.57 12.15
N GLN A 296 -13.80 -7.90 12.27
CA GLN A 296 -14.75 -8.67 13.06
C GLN A 296 -14.69 -8.29 14.55
N PHE A 297 -13.49 -8.05 15.08
CA PHE A 297 -13.27 -7.69 16.48
C PHE A 297 -12.93 -6.20 16.64
N SER A 298 -13.64 -5.33 15.92
CA SER A 298 -13.42 -3.88 15.96
C SER A 298 -14.27 -3.14 17.00
N ASP A 299 -15.22 -3.82 17.65
CA ASP A 299 -16.15 -3.22 18.62
C ASP A 299 -15.46 -2.77 19.91
N GLN A 300 -14.31 -3.35 20.26
CA GLN A 300 -13.51 -2.97 21.42
C GLN A 300 -12.01 -3.17 21.19
N TYR A 301 -11.19 -2.40 21.90
CA TYR A 301 -9.74 -2.55 21.84
C TYR A 301 -9.28 -3.83 22.53
N TRP A 302 -8.36 -4.56 21.92
CA TRP A 302 -8.01 -5.90 22.42
C TRP A 302 -7.23 -5.88 23.74
N VAL A 303 -6.68 -4.73 24.14
CA VAL A 303 -6.10 -4.52 25.48
C VAL A 303 -7.12 -4.71 26.60
N GLU A 304 -8.42 -4.63 26.32
CA GLU A 304 -9.48 -4.83 27.32
C GLU A 304 -9.62 -6.31 27.74
N TYR A 305 -9.21 -7.26 26.88
CA TYR A 305 -9.18 -8.68 27.22
C TYR A 305 -7.97 -9.03 28.11
N PRO A 306 -8.16 -9.59 29.33
CA PRO A 306 -7.06 -9.98 30.22
C PRO A 306 -6.04 -10.92 29.58
N GLU A 307 -6.51 -11.86 28.77
CA GLU A 307 -5.69 -12.87 28.11
C GLU A 307 -4.79 -12.21 27.05
N CYS A 308 -5.31 -11.23 26.29
CA CYS A 308 -4.52 -10.48 25.32
C CYS A 308 -3.44 -9.62 26.01
N ARG A 309 -3.72 -9.06 27.19
CA ARG A 309 -2.69 -8.34 27.97
C ARG A 309 -1.56 -9.27 28.43
N ALA A 310 -1.92 -10.48 28.88
CA ALA A 310 -0.95 -11.48 29.30
C ALA A 310 -0.04 -11.91 28.14
N GLU A 311 -0.61 -12.22 26.98
CA GLU A 311 0.14 -12.58 25.78
C GLU A 311 0.98 -11.42 25.24
N PHE A 312 0.44 -10.19 25.22
CA PHE A 312 1.22 -9.01 24.82
C PHE A 312 2.47 -8.85 25.70
N MET A 313 2.34 -8.97 27.02
CA MET A 313 3.49 -8.94 27.93
C MET A 313 4.41 -10.15 27.74
N GLY A 314 3.88 -11.30 27.32
CA GLY A 314 4.67 -12.46 26.88
C GLY A 314 5.56 -12.13 25.69
N LEU A 315 5.01 -11.48 24.66
CA LEU A 315 5.75 -11.03 23.47
C LEU A 315 6.80 -9.97 23.80
N MET A 316 6.49 -8.99 24.65
CA MET A 316 7.45 -7.93 25.02
C MET A 316 8.72 -8.49 25.69
N ARG A 317 8.64 -9.67 26.33
CA ARG A 317 9.78 -10.35 26.96
C ARG A 317 10.67 -11.11 25.99
N ARG A 318 10.27 -11.24 24.72
CA ARG A 318 11.00 -11.98 23.69
C ARG A 318 11.66 -10.99 22.72
N PRO A 319 12.97 -10.72 22.80
CA PRO A 319 13.66 -9.87 21.83
C PRO A 319 13.39 -10.29 20.38
N GLU A 320 13.29 -11.59 20.12
CA GLU A 320 13.01 -12.24 18.85
C GLU A 320 11.70 -11.76 18.18
N PHE A 321 10.69 -11.40 18.98
CA PHE A 321 9.43 -10.83 18.48
C PHE A 321 9.66 -9.51 17.74
N PHE A 322 10.63 -8.69 18.19
CA PHE A 322 10.92 -7.38 17.60
C PHE A 322 11.63 -7.45 16.24
N GLY A 323 11.89 -8.67 15.75
CA GLY A 323 12.20 -9.01 14.36
C GLY A 323 10.98 -8.89 13.43
N PHE A 324 10.58 -10.00 12.83
CA PHE A 324 9.48 -10.05 11.86
C PHE A 324 8.09 -9.88 12.51
N GLY A 325 7.87 -10.45 13.70
CA GLY A 325 6.59 -10.35 14.43
C GLY A 325 6.16 -8.90 14.69
N TRP A 326 7.09 -8.02 15.09
CA TRP A 326 6.83 -6.59 15.28
C TRP A 326 6.50 -5.87 13.96
N ASN A 327 7.17 -6.23 12.85
CA ASN A 327 6.81 -5.71 11.54
C ASN A 327 5.37 -6.09 11.19
N VAL A 328 4.99 -7.35 11.43
CA VAL A 328 3.62 -7.82 11.21
C VAL A 328 2.63 -7.06 12.08
N MET A 329 2.94 -6.92 13.37
CA MET A 329 2.06 -6.24 14.33
C MET A 329 1.83 -4.76 13.95
N HIS A 330 2.90 -4.09 13.50
CA HIS A 330 2.86 -2.70 13.06
C HIS A 330 2.23 -2.54 11.68
N LEU A 331 2.65 -3.28 10.65
CA LEU A 331 2.20 -3.05 9.27
C LEU A 331 0.72 -3.43 9.10
N HIS A 332 0.30 -4.54 9.71
CA HIS A 332 -1.03 -5.12 9.58
C HIS A 332 -1.99 -4.68 10.69
N GLY A 333 -1.93 -3.46 11.20
CA GLY A 333 -3.00 -2.92 12.05
C GLY A 333 -3.20 -3.59 13.42
N ILE A 334 -2.43 -4.61 13.80
CA ILE A 334 -2.69 -5.38 15.02
C ILE A 334 -2.48 -4.49 16.25
N LEU A 335 -1.40 -3.69 16.28
CA LEU A 335 -1.14 -2.79 17.40
C LEU A 335 -2.20 -1.67 17.52
N GLN A 336 -2.77 -1.25 16.37
CA GLN A 336 -3.87 -0.29 16.32
C GLN A 336 -5.18 -0.88 16.88
N ALA A 337 -5.47 -2.15 16.59
CA ALA A 337 -6.62 -2.86 17.15
C ALA A 337 -6.44 -3.19 18.64
N TYR A 338 -5.20 -3.38 19.08
CA TYR A 338 -4.89 -3.67 20.47
C TYR A 338 -4.94 -2.44 21.39
N LEU A 339 -4.24 -1.36 21.06
CA LEU A 339 -3.97 -0.26 22.00
C LEU A 339 -4.54 1.08 21.50
N PRO A 340 -5.49 1.72 22.22
CA PRO A 340 -6.09 2.99 21.79
C PRO A 340 -5.07 4.13 21.69
N GLN A 341 -4.07 4.16 22.57
CA GLN A 341 -2.98 5.14 22.53
C GLN A 341 -2.22 5.03 21.19
N TRP A 342 -1.97 3.81 20.71
CA TRP A 342 -1.32 3.60 19.42
C TRP A 342 -2.22 4.06 18.26
N ASP A 343 -3.49 3.69 18.26
CA ASP A 343 -4.44 4.12 17.22
C ASP A 343 -4.47 5.65 17.05
N ASN A 344 -4.37 6.38 18.16
CA ASN A 344 -4.31 7.84 18.13
C ASN A 344 -3.10 8.42 17.40
N ILE A 345 -1.95 7.74 17.42
CA ILE A 345 -0.73 8.18 16.74
C ILE A 345 -0.58 7.61 15.32
N VAL A 346 -1.37 6.62 14.93
CA VAL A 346 -1.31 6.04 13.58
C VAL A 346 -1.58 7.09 12.51
N GLY A 347 -0.59 7.29 11.64
CA GLY A 347 -0.60 8.28 10.57
C GLY A 347 -0.41 9.72 11.07
N MET A 348 -0.14 9.93 12.36
CA MET A 348 0.03 11.27 12.92
C MET A 348 1.36 11.86 12.44
N MET A 349 1.26 12.87 11.60
CA MET A 349 2.38 13.73 11.22
C MET A 349 2.53 14.85 12.25
N GLN A 350 3.76 15.31 12.48
CA GLN A 350 4.00 16.60 13.12
C GLN A 350 4.36 17.61 12.03
N PHE A 351 3.61 18.71 11.95
CA PHE A 351 3.84 19.73 10.93
C PHE A 351 5.03 20.62 11.33
N ASP A 352 6.24 20.14 11.06
CA ASP A 352 7.51 20.86 11.18
C ASP A 352 8.58 20.25 10.26
N LEU A 353 9.72 20.92 10.11
CA LEU A 353 10.80 20.53 9.18
C LEU A 353 11.69 19.38 9.68
N PHE A 354 11.50 18.90 10.92
CA PHE A 354 12.40 17.94 11.56
C PHE A 354 11.87 16.51 11.57
N HIS A 355 10.56 16.31 11.44
CA HIS A 355 9.94 14.99 11.55
C HIS A 355 9.72 14.29 10.20
N ALA A 356 10.70 13.54 9.72
CA ALA A 356 10.58 12.82 8.45
C ALA A 356 9.55 11.68 8.42
N TYR A 357 8.95 11.29 9.55
CA TYR A 357 8.05 10.13 9.69
C TYR A 357 6.83 10.48 10.54
N THR A 358 5.73 9.73 10.34
CA THR A 358 4.62 9.75 11.30
C THR A 358 5.05 9.15 12.63
N VAL A 359 4.37 9.53 13.72
CA VAL A 359 4.76 9.14 15.09
C VAL A 359 4.80 7.61 15.28
N ASP A 360 3.87 6.88 14.66
CA ASP A 360 3.84 5.41 14.65
C ASP A 360 5.03 4.80 13.89
N GLU A 361 5.36 5.31 12.70
CA GLU A 361 6.51 4.85 11.91
C GLU A 361 7.84 5.20 12.60
N HIS A 362 7.93 6.36 13.24
CA HIS A 362 9.09 6.76 14.05
C HIS A 362 9.31 5.77 15.19
N THR A 363 8.26 5.49 15.97
CA THR A 363 8.31 4.53 17.08
C THR A 363 8.63 3.12 16.57
N HIS A 364 8.05 2.69 15.45
CA HIS A 364 8.38 1.41 14.81
C HIS A 364 9.88 1.29 14.52
N ARG A 365 10.49 2.31 13.91
CA ARG A 365 11.93 2.35 13.59
C ARG A 365 12.81 2.37 14.84
N LEU A 366 12.42 3.12 15.87
CA LEU A 366 13.11 3.10 17.16
C LEU A 366 13.18 1.68 17.71
N ILE A 367 12.05 0.97 17.71
CA ILE A 367 11.99 -0.42 18.20
C ILE A 367 12.84 -1.36 17.34
N LYS A 368 12.90 -1.17 16.01
CA LYS A 368 13.82 -1.93 15.14
C LYS A 368 15.29 -1.67 15.47
N ASN A 369 15.65 -0.43 15.76
CA ASN A 369 17.02 -0.09 16.17
C ASN A 369 17.37 -0.72 17.53
N LEU A 370 16.45 -0.67 18.50
CA LEU A 370 16.61 -1.32 19.79
C LEU A 370 16.78 -2.83 19.65
N HIS A 371 15.95 -3.48 18.83
CA HIS A 371 16.09 -4.90 18.49
C HIS A 371 17.46 -5.21 17.88
N GLY A 372 17.97 -4.33 17.02
CA GLY A 372 19.31 -4.47 16.43
C GLY A 372 20.45 -4.58 17.45
N TYR A 373 20.30 -3.98 18.65
CA TYR A 373 21.30 -4.09 19.72
C TYR A 373 21.35 -5.47 20.40
N PHE A 374 20.29 -6.28 20.26
CA PHE A 374 20.29 -7.68 20.71
C PHE A 374 21.03 -8.61 19.73
N ASN A 375 21.33 -8.16 18.51
CA ASN A 375 22.15 -8.93 17.57
C ASN A 375 23.63 -8.89 18.00
N LYS A 376 24.17 -10.06 18.38
CA LYS A 376 25.56 -10.24 18.83
C LYS A 376 26.61 -9.99 17.73
N GLU A 377 26.21 -10.07 16.47
CA GLU A 377 27.11 -9.87 15.31
C GLU A 377 27.23 -8.39 14.91
N SER A 378 26.41 -7.51 15.48
CA SER A 378 26.41 -6.08 15.15
C SER A 378 27.51 -5.33 15.91
N ASN A 379 28.47 -4.76 15.16
CA ASN A 379 29.54 -3.91 15.71
C ASN A 379 29.20 -2.41 15.72
N ALA A 380 28.03 -2.02 15.21
CA ALA A 380 27.57 -0.65 15.27
C ALA A 380 27.01 -0.38 16.68
N PHE A 381 27.72 0.41 17.49
CA PHE A 381 27.38 0.78 18.87
C PHE A 381 27.57 -0.33 19.94
N PRO A 382 28.80 -0.84 20.15
CA PRO A 382 29.06 -1.95 21.08
C PRO A 382 28.65 -1.66 22.53
N ARG A 383 28.71 -0.40 22.97
CA ARG A 383 28.25 -0.01 24.31
C ARG A 383 26.74 -0.18 24.49
N CYS A 384 25.95 0.20 23.48
CA CYS A 384 24.49 0.03 23.52
C CYS A 384 24.12 -1.45 23.53
N SER A 385 24.74 -2.25 22.65
CA SER A 385 24.55 -3.70 22.60
C SER A 385 24.89 -4.36 23.94
N ASN A 386 26.02 -4.00 24.57
CA ASN A 386 26.40 -4.53 25.87
C ASN A 386 25.39 -4.18 26.98
N ILE A 387 24.90 -2.94 27.03
CA ILE A 387 23.87 -2.55 28.02
C ILE A 387 22.60 -3.38 27.83
N VAL A 388 22.09 -3.41 26.60
CA VAL A 388 20.79 -4.01 26.27
C VAL A 388 20.81 -5.54 26.45
N GLN A 389 21.91 -6.20 26.09
CA GLN A 389 22.08 -7.65 26.25
C GLN A 389 22.23 -8.09 27.71
N ASN A 390 22.57 -7.18 28.63
CA ASN A 390 22.68 -7.46 30.06
C ASN A 390 21.48 -6.94 30.88
N LEU A 391 20.38 -6.56 30.24
CA LEU A 391 19.16 -6.18 30.95
C LEU A 391 18.47 -7.42 31.52
N ASP A 392 18.21 -7.43 32.83
CA ASP A 392 17.44 -8.50 33.49
C ASP A 392 15.99 -8.59 32.96
N LYS A 393 15.45 -7.46 32.48
CA LYS A 393 14.08 -7.31 31.99
C LYS A 393 14.06 -6.61 30.63
N PRO A 394 14.30 -7.33 29.52
CA PRO A 394 14.34 -6.74 28.18
C PRO A 394 13.02 -6.09 27.77
N GLU A 395 11.88 -6.50 28.33
CA GLU A 395 10.58 -5.89 28.03
C GLU A 395 10.52 -4.40 28.37
N LEU A 396 11.29 -3.93 29.37
CA LEU A 396 11.21 -2.55 29.84
C LEU A 396 11.73 -1.56 28.80
N ILE A 397 12.81 -1.89 28.08
CA ILE A 397 13.36 -1.00 27.05
C ILE A 397 12.42 -0.89 25.85
N PHE A 398 11.75 -1.99 25.50
CA PHE A 398 10.77 -1.99 24.42
C PHE A 398 9.49 -1.27 24.80
N ILE A 399 8.95 -1.50 26.00
CA ILE A 399 7.77 -0.76 26.48
C ILE A 399 8.09 0.73 26.59
N ALA A 400 9.24 1.11 27.15
CA ALA A 400 9.68 2.50 27.17
C ALA A 400 9.76 3.08 25.76
N GLY A 401 10.35 2.35 24.81
CA GLY A 401 10.41 2.74 23.40
C GLY A 401 9.03 2.90 22.76
N ILE A 402 8.06 2.04 23.06
CA ILE A 402 6.69 2.13 22.52
C ILE A 402 5.97 3.36 23.08
N PHE A 403 6.15 3.66 24.37
CA PHE A 403 5.42 4.71 25.07
C PHE A 403 6.08 6.09 25.03
N HIS A 404 7.36 6.21 24.62
CA HIS A 404 8.10 7.48 24.69
C HIS A 404 7.40 8.65 23.98
N ASP A 405 6.77 8.37 22.83
CA ASP A 405 6.11 9.36 21.97
C ASP A 405 4.59 9.12 21.83
N ILE A 406 4.03 8.13 22.53
CA ILE A 406 2.66 7.65 22.29
C ILE A 406 1.58 8.66 22.67
N ALA A 407 1.91 9.65 23.50
CA ALA A 407 1.01 10.70 23.93
C ALA A 407 1.07 11.97 23.06
N LYS A 408 1.81 11.96 21.94
CA LYS A 408 1.84 13.09 21.00
C LYS A 408 0.41 13.43 20.53
N GLY A 409 0.12 14.73 20.46
CA GLY A 409 -1.20 15.26 20.07
C GLY A 409 -2.21 15.43 21.20
N ARG A 410 -1.86 15.09 22.44
CA ARG A 410 -2.76 15.23 23.61
C ARG A 410 -2.67 16.59 24.33
N GLY A 411 -1.76 17.46 23.90
CA GLY A 411 -1.44 18.72 24.58
C GLY A 411 -0.56 18.49 25.82
N GLY A 412 0.31 19.45 26.15
CA GLY A 412 1.27 19.31 27.25
C GLY A 412 2.51 18.47 26.89
N ASP A 413 3.26 18.07 27.92
CA ASP A 413 4.50 17.30 27.79
C ASP A 413 4.18 15.82 27.51
N HIS A 414 4.38 15.41 26.25
CA HIS A 414 4.07 14.06 25.80
C HIS A 414 4.92 12.99 26.49
N SER A 415 6.15 13.29 26.89
CA SER A 415 6.99 12.33 27.63
C SER A 415 6.41 12.06 29.01
N LYS A 416 5.84 13.08 29.67
CA LYS A 416 5.14 12.90 30.96
C LYS A 416 3.78 12.23 30.85
N LEU A 417 3.09 12.42 29.74
CA LEU A 417 1.80 11.76 29.49
C LEU A 417 1.97 10.31 29.00
N GLY A 418 3.12 9.99 28.42
CA GLY A 418 3.48 8.65 27.98
C GLY A 418 4.03 7.78 29.12
N ALA A 419 4.78 8.37 30.05
CA ALA A 419 5.23 7.76 31.30
C ALA A 419 4.07 7.54 32.27
#